data_AF-A0A2N0KSK8-F1
#
_entry.id   AF-A0A2N0KSK8-F1
#
_cell.length_a   1.000
_cell.length_b   1.000
_cell.length_c   1.000
_cell.angle_alpha   90.00
_cell.angle_beta   90.00
_cell.angle_gamma   90.00
#
_symmetry.space_group_name_H-M   'P 1'
#
loop_
_entity.id
_entity.type
_entity.pdbx_description
1 polymer ?
#
loop_
_entity_poly.entity_id
_entity_poly.type
_entity_poly.pdbx_seq_one_letter_code
_entity_poly.pdbx_strand_id
1 'polypeptide(L)'
;MPTYVDPNTCNACAGEHEGPLCVYICPNDLMTMDLEQNKGVNQEPELCSECYACVKLCPQEAIFVRGYSDFVPLGASVHPTRVEGGLTWTVKFRDGRELQFTYPSRTTPVGSSDPYRDFTEDRENDLQGQGLAGESKWLGVDKLPTL
;
A
#
# COMPACT_ATOMS: atom_id res chain seq x y z
N MET A 1 -9.53 12.46 -13.77
CA MET A 1 -9.73 11.01 -13.94
C MET A 1 -8.49 10.26 -13.42
N PRO A 2 -8.51 9.86 -12.15
CA PRO A 2 -7.41 9.13 -11.51
C PRO A 2 -7.41 7.62 -11.81
N THR A 3 -7.57 6.73 -10.82
CA THR A 3 -7.47 5.27 -11.07
C THR A 3 -8.54 4.77 -12.04
N TYR A 4 -8.16 3.84 -12.93
CA TYR A 4 -9.05 3.14 -13.84
C TYR A 4 -8.67 1.67 -13.96
N VAL A 5 -9.61 0.83 -14.36
CA VAL A 5 -9.46 -0.61 -14.45
C VAL A 5 -9.49 -1.02 -15.92
N ASP A 6 -8.54 -1.84 -16.35
CA ASP A 6 -8.56 -2.49 -17.67
C ASP A 6 -9.56 -3.67 -17.65
N PRO A 7 -10.66 -3.58 -18.41
CA PRO A 7 -11.70 -4.60 -18.41
C PRO A 7 -11.25 -5.94 -19.00
N ASN A 8 -10.20 -5.96 -19.82
CA ASN A 8 -9.69 -7.21 -20.41
C ASN A 8 -8.83 -8.00 -19.44
N THR A 9 -8.20 -7.31 -18.47
CA THR A 9 -7.29 -7.90 -17.49
C THR A 9 -7.99 -8.17 -16.16
N CYS A 10 -8.98 -7.35 -15.79
CA CYS A 10 -9.69 -7.51 -14.53
C CYS A 10 -10.61 -8.76 -14.52
N ASN A 11 -10.29 -9.68 -13.60
CA ASN A 11 -11.06 -10.90 -13.37
C ASN A 11 -12.02 -10.81 -12.17
N ALA A 12 -12.34 -9.60 -11.69
CA ALA A 12 -13.13 -9.37 -10.47
C ALA A 12 -12.61 -10.08 -9.21
N CYS A 13 -11.28 -10.31 -9.12
CA CYS A 13 -10.67 -11.09 -8.05
C CYS A 13 -11.25 -12.50 -7.92
N ALA A 14 -11.62 -13.13 -9.04
CA ALA A 14 -12.04 -14.52 -9.07
C ALA A 14 -10.96 -15.43 -8.44
N GLY A 15 -11.33 -16.17 -7.40
CA GLY A 15 -10.43 -17.04 -6.65
C GLY A 15 -9.79 -16.40 -5.41
N GLU A 16 -9.96 -15.09 -5.19
CA GLU A 16 -9.47 -14.42 -3.99
C GLU A 16 -10.48 -14.55 -2.83
N HIS A 17 -10.05 -15.15 -1.72
CA HIS A 17 -10.93 -15.44 -0.57
C HIS A 17 -11.45 -14.18 0.14
N GLU A 18 -10.68 -13.08 0.12
CA GLU A 18 -11.00 -11.83 0.81
C GLU A 18 -11.90 -10.89 -0.02
N GLY A 19 -12.35 -11.34 -1.20
CA GLY A 19 -13.15 -10.55 -2.12
C GLY A 19 -12.31 -9.57 -2.94
N PRO A 20 -12.94 -8.56 -3.58
CA PRO A 20 -12.24 -7.63 -4.45
C PRO A 20 -11.20 -6.80 -3.70
N LEU A 21 -9.92 -7.14 -3.85
CA LEU A 21 -8.83 -6.55 -3.08
C LEU A 21 -8.68 -5.04 -3.29
N CYS A 22 -9.06 -4.53 -4.47
CA CYS A 22 -9.05 -3.09 -4.74
C CYS A 22 -10.08 -2.32 -3.91
N VAL A 23 -11.25 -2.92 -3.65
CA VAL A 23 -12.31 -2.39 -2.79
C VAL A 23 -11.83 -2.38 -1.35
N TYR A 24 -11.33 -3.53 -0.89
CA TYR A 24 -10.80 -3.70 0.46
C TYR A 24 -9.74 -2.66 0.85
N ILE A 25 -8.79 -2.37 -0.04
CA ILE A 25 -7.60 -1.57 0.29
C ILE A 25 -7.77 -0.07 0.05
N CYS A 26 -8.85 0.37 -0.60
CA CYS A 26 -9.00 1.78 -0.92
C CYS A 26 -9.22 2.60 0.36
N PRO A 27 -8.29 3.49 0.76
CA PRO A 27 -8.39 4.19 2.03
C PRO A 27 -9.53 5.23 2.07
N ASN A 28 -10.08 5.56 0.90
CA ASN A 28 -11.14 6.55 0.75
C ASN A 28 -12.40 5.93 0.12
N ASP A 29 -12.55 4.60 0.17
CA ASP A 29 -13.74 3.86 -0.30
C ASP A 29 -14.13 4.15 -1.77
N LEU A 30 -13.17 4.47 -2.63
CA LEU A 30 -13.44 4.88 -4.01
C LEU A 30 -13.54 3.69 -4.97
N MET A 31 -12.86 2.60 -4.67
CA MET A 31 -12.91 1.40 -5.50
C MET A 31 -14.14 0.59 -5.10
N THR A 32 -15.00 0.30 -6.07
CA THR A 32 -16.19 -0.55 -5.90
C THR A 32 -16.28 -1.55 -7.06
N MET A 33 -17.31 -2.40 -7.04
CA MET A 33 -17.60 -3.34 -8.12
C MET A 33 -18.78 -2.83 -8.96
N ASP A 34 -18.57 -2.75 -10.27
CA ASP A 34 -19.67 -2.75 -11.23
C ASP A 34 -20.20 -4.18 -11.36
N LEU A 35 -21.43 -4.40 -10.90
CA LEU A 35 -22.07 -5.72 -10.88
C LEU A 35 -22.55 -6.17 -12.26
N GLU A 36 -22.84 -5.24 -13.17
CA GLU A 36 -23.29 -5.58 -14.53
C GLU A 36 -22.11 -6.06 -15.37
N GLN A 37 -20.97 -5.37 -15.26
CA GLN A 37 -19.75 -5.71 -15.99
C GLN A 37 -18.91 -6.76 -15.28
N ASN A 38 -19.15 -6.98 -13.98
CA ASN A 38 -18.30 -7.76 -13.09
C ASN A 38 -16.84 -7.30 -13.18
N LYS A 39 -16.61 -6.01 -12.89
CA LYS A 39 -15.31 -5.33 -12.95
C LYS A 39 -15.17 -4.33 -11.81
N GLY A 40 -13.94 -4.09 -11.37
CA GLY A 40 -13.66 -3.00 -10.45
C GLY A 40 -13.84 -1.65 -11.14
N VAL A 41 -14.30 -0.64 -10.41
CA VAL A 41 -14.46 0.74 -10.90
C VAL A 41 -14.10 1.74 -9.79
N ASN A 42 -13.60 2.91 -10.16
CA ASN A 42 -13.48 4.03 -9.25
C ASN A 42 -14.77 4.87 -9.33
N GLN A 43 -15.55 4.92 -8.24
CA GLN A 43 -16.87 5.57 -8.22
C GLN A 43 -16.81 7.09 -8.10
N GLU A 44 -15.72 7.65 -7.56
CA GLU A 44 -15.56 9.09 -7.35
C GLU A 44 -14.10 9.50 -7.65
N PRO A 45 -13.72 9.56 -8.95
CA PRO A 45 -12.34 9.74 -9.37
C PRO A 45 -11.71 11.04 -8.80
N GLU A 46 -12.45 12.12 -8.69
CA GLU A 46 -12.04 13.42 -8.16
C GLU A 46 -11.54 13.39 -6.71
N LEU A 47 -11.96 12.41 -5.90
CA LEU A 47 -11.50 12.24 -4.52
C LEU A 47 -10.30 11.30 -4.39
N CYS A 48 -9.79 10.75 -5.50
CA CYS A 48 -8.63 9.88 -5.47
C CYS A 48 -7.37 10.68 -5.12
N SER A 49 -6.56 10.18 -4.19
CA SER A 49 -5.25 10.76 -3.84
C SER A 49 -4.07 10.16 -4.62
N GLU A 50 -4.34 9.34 -5.65
CA GLU A 50 -3.32 8.63 -6.43
C GLU A 50 -2.28 7.88 -5.56
N CYS A 51 -2.72 7.25 -4.46
CA CYS A 51 -1.82 6.57 -3.50
C CYS A 51 -1.27 5.21 -3.99
N TYR A 52 -1.79 4.72 -5.12
CA TYR A 52 -1.49 3.41 -5.72
C TYR A 52 -1.84 2.18 -4.86
N ALA A 53 -2.57 2.31 -3.75
CA ALA A 53 -2.89 1.17 -2.90
C ALA A 53 -3.67 0.07 -3.66
N CYS A 54 -4.73 0.46 -4.38
CA CYS A 54 -5.51 -0.47 -5.21
C CYS A 54 -4.70 -1.01 -6.41
N VAL A 55 -3.79 -0.22 -6.99
CA VAL A 55 -2.89 -0.68 -8.06
C VAL A 55 -1.95 -1.77 -7.56
N LYS A 56 -1.25 -1.51 -6.44
CA LYS A 56 -0.25 -2.42 -5.85
C LYS A 56 -0.86 -3.74 -5.37
N LEU A 57 -2.12 -3.74 -4.96
CA LEU A 57 -2.79 -4.92 -4.41
C LEU A 57 -3.55 -5.73 -5.48
N CYS A 58 -3.77 -5.18 -6.69
CA CYS A 58 -4.47 -5.91 -7.74
C CYS A 58 -3.62 -7.10 -8.21
N PRO A 59 -4.06 -8.36 -8.01
CA PRO A 59 -3.26 -9.53 -8.34
C PRO A 59 -3.10 -9.73 -9.85
N GLN A 60 -4.02 -9.18 -10.64
CA GLN A 60 -3.98 -9.21 -12.10
C GLN A 60 -3.25 -7.99 -12.70
N GLU A 61 -2.76 -7.06 -11.86
CA GLU A 61 -2.18 -5.78 -12.31
C GLU A 61 -3.10 -4.98 -13.25
N ALA A 62 -4.42 -5.15 -13.09
CA ALA A 62 -5.43 -4.59 -13.99
C ALA A 62 -5.78 -3.11 -13.73
N ILE A 63 -5.18 -2.48 -12.72
CA ILE A 63 -5.54 -1.12 -12.29
C ILE A 63 -4.38 -0.19 -12.58
N PHE A 64 -4.69 0.95 -13.18
CA PHE A 64 -3.73 1.97 -13.56
C PHE A 64 -4.15 3.31 -12.98
N VAL A 65 -3.18 4.21 -12.80
CA VAL A 65 -3.44 5.62 -12.52
C VAL A 65 -3.23 6.39 -13.81
N ARG A 66 -4.17 7.27 -14.12
CA ARG A 66 -3.92 8.37 -15.04
C ARG A 66 -3.93 9.66 -14.24
N GLY A 67 -2.92 10.51 -14.43
CA GLY A 67 -2.82 11.75 -13.66
C GLY A 67 -4.05 12.65 -13.78
N TYR A 68 -4.30 13.45 -12.74
CA TYR A 68 -5.36 14.46 -12.71
C TYR A 68 -5.41 15.31 -13.98
N SER A 69 -6.58 15.33 -14.61
CA SER A 69 -6.81 15.96 -15.92
C SER A 69 -6.64 17.47 -15.89
N ASP A 70 -6.72 18.09 -14.72
CA ASP A 70 -6.64 19.52 -14.49
C ASP A 70 -5.25 20.09 -14.80
N PHE A 71 -4.20 19.25 -14.68
CA PHE A 71 -2.81 19.70 -14.86
C PHE A 71 -1.85 18.65 -15.44
N VAL A 72 -2.23 17.38 -15.59
CA VAL A 72 -1.35 16.33 -16.13
C VAL A 72 -1.63 16.08 -17.61
N PRO A 73 -0.67 16.34 -18.53
CA PRO A 73 -0.80 15.95 -19.93
C PRO A 73 -0.90 14.44 -20.11
N LEU A 74 -1.60 14.01 -21.15
CA LEU A 74 -1.74 12.58 -21.47
C LEU A 74 -0.39 11.91 -21.83
N GLY A 75 -0.33 10.58 -21.72
CA GLY A 75 0.73 9.76 -22.32
C GLY A 75 1.87 9.36 -21.38
N ALA A 76 1.94 9.91 -20.16
CA ALA A 76 2.84 9.40 -19.13
C ALA A 76 2.15 8.33 -18.27
N SER A 77 2.92 7.41 -17.70
CA SER A 77 2.44 6.44 -16.72
C SER A 77 3.51 6.08 -15.69
N VAL A 78 3.07 5.71 -14.49
CA VAL A 78 3.91 5.11 -13.44
C VAL A 78 3.19 3.85 -13.00
N HIS A 79 3.86 2.71 -13.07
CA HIS A 79 3.28 1.41 -12.73
C HIS A 79 4.20 0.62 -11.80
N PRO A 80 3.74 0.25 -10.59
CA PRO A 80 4.46 -0.64 -9.70
C PRO A 80 4.14 -2.11 -9.98
N THR A 81 5.17 -2.94 -9.97
CA THR A 81 5.08 -4.41 -9.93
C THR A 81 5.71 -4.90 -8.64
N ARG A 82 5.00 -5.76 -7.91
CA ARG A 82 5.51 -6.34 -6.67
C ARG A 82 6.57 -7.40 -6.98
N VAL A 83 7.69 -7.34 -6.27
CA VAL A 83 8.77 -8.33 -6.37
C VAL A 83 9.09 -8.89 -4.99
N GLU A 84 9.90 -9.94 -4.92
CA GLU A 84 10.35 -10.47 -3.63
C GLU A 84 11.06 -9.37 -2.82
N GLY A 85 10.56 -9.11 -1.61
CA GLY A 85 11.12 -8.11 -0.69
C GLY A 85 10.87 -6.63 -1.06
N GLY A 86 10.23 -6.31 -2.20
CA GLY A 86 10.19 -4.94 -2.71
C GLY A 86 9.16 -4.65 -3.80
N LEU A 87 9.35 -3.51 -4.48
CA LEU A 87 8.62 -3.14 -5.68
C LEU A 87 9.57 -2.65 -6.76
N THR A 88 9.27 -3.03 -8.00
CA THR A 88 9.84 -2.40 -9.20
C THR A 88 8.84 -1.40 -9.74
N TRP A 89 9.31 -0.20 -10.04
CA TRP A 89 8.54 0.90 -10.59
C TRP A 89 9.00 1.18 -12.01
N THR A 90 8.06 1.14 -12.96
CA THR A 90 8.28 1.52 -14.35
C THR A 90 7.63 2.89 -14.59
N VAL A 91 8.44 3.88 -14.95
CA VAL A 91 8.03 5.26 -15.25
C VAL A 91 8.17 5.49 -16.74
N LYS A 92 7.05 5.66 -17.45
CA LYS A 92 7.01 5.99 -18.88
C LYS A 92 6.65 7.45 -19.05
N PHE A 93 7.50 8.19 -19.74
CA PHE A 93 7.27 9.60 -20.09
C PHE A 93 6.41 9.69 -21.34
N ARG A 94 5.75 10.84 -21.52
CA ARG A 94 4.94 11.13 -22.72
C ARG A 94 5.73 11.02 -24.03
N ASP A 95 7.04 11.29 -24.00
CA ASP A 95 7.93 11.20 -25.16
C ASP A 95 8.46 9.78 -25.43
N GLY A 96 7.99 8.78 -24.67
CA GLY A 96 8.37 7.38 -24.81
C GLY A 96 9.62 6.96 -24.04
N ARG A 97 10.33 7.89 -23.37
CA ARG A 97 11.41 7.49 -22.45
C ARG A 97 10.85 6.64 -21.31
N GLU A 98 11.63 5.64 -20.91
CA GLU A 98 11.26 4.74 -19.82
C GLU A 98 12.40 4.71 -18.80
N LEU A 99 12.04 4.81 -17.51
CA LEU A 99 12.94 4.60 -16.39
C LEU A 99 12.39 3.48 -15.52
N GLN A 100 13.30 2.67 -14.98
CA GLN A 100 12.94 1.58 -14.07
C GLN A 100 13.75 1.67 -12.78
N PHE A 101 13.07 1.48 -11.66
CA PHE A 101 13.67 1.52 -10.33
C PHE A 101 13.18 0.36 -9.49
N THR A 102 14.05 -0.27 -8.70
CA THR A 102 13.66 -1.32 -7.76
C THR A 102 14.06 -0.89 -6.36
N TYR A 103 13.10 -0.92 -5.43
CA TYR A 103 13.32 -0.54 -4.05
C TYR A 103 12.88 -1.66 -3.10
N PRO A 104 13.70 -1.99 -2.08
CA PRO A 104 13.27 -2.88 -1.01
C PRO A 104 12.19 -2.20 -0.16
N SER A 105 11.27 -3.00 0.35
CA SER A 105 10.15 -2.54 1.19
C SER A 105 10.16 -3.15 2.59
N ARG A 106 10.78 -4.32 2.74
CA ARG A 106 10.91 -5.04 4.02
C ARG A 106 12.24 -5.77 4.09
N THR A 107 12.80 -5.83 5.29
CA THR A 107 13.98 -6.66 5.62
C THR A 107 13.60 -7.95 6.34
N THR A 108 12.34 -8.08 6.78
CA THR A 108 11.81 -9.25 7.48
C THR A 108 10.53 -9.77 6.82
N PRO A 109 10.24 -11.09 6.91
CA PRO A 109 9.04 -11.69 6.31
C PRO A 109 7.74 -11.06 6.79
N VAL A 110 6.70 -11.10 5.96
CA VAL A 110 5.34 -10.68 6.33
C VAL A 110 4.84 -11.55 7.49
N GLY A 111 4.23 -10.93 8.50
CA GLY A 111 3.70 -11.63 9.67
C GLY A 111 4.74 -12.07 10.71
N SER A 112 6.04 -11.81 10.51
CA SER A 112 7.08 -12.24 11.47
C SER A 112 7.36 -11.24 12.61
N SER A 113 6.56 -10.19 12.75
CA SER A 113 6.76 -9.17 13.79
C SER A 113 6.36 -9.72 15.16
N ASP A 114 7.26 -9.61 16.13
CA ASP A 114 7.04 -9.98 17.53
C ASP A 114 7.13 -8.71 18.39
N PRO A 115 5.98 -8.08 18.70
CA PRO A 115 5.95 -6.71 19.24
C PRO A 115 6.53 -6.58 20.66
N TYR A 116 6.61 -7.68 21.41
CA TYR A 116 7.04 -7.67 22.81
C TYR A 116 8.37 -8.42 23.04
N ARG A 117 9.08 -8.75 21.95
CA ARG A 117 10.31 -9.52 22.03
C ARG A 117 11.32 -8.84 22.96
N ASP A 118 11.86 -9.58 23.92
CA ASP A 118 12.88 -9.15 24.90
C ASP A 118 12.54 -7.88 25.68
N PHE A 119 11.26 -7.59 25.94
CA PHE A 119 10.88 -6.55 26.89
C PHE A 119 11.18 -7.03 28.31
N THR A 120 11.71 -6.15 29.14
CA THR A 120 12.17 -6.47 30.51
C THR A 120 11.32 -5.81 31.59
N GLU A 121 10.39 -4.95 31.19
CA GLU A 121 9.47 -4.22 32.07
C GLU A 121 8.51 -5.17 32.81
N ASP A 122 8.16 -4.80 34.04
CA ASP A 122 7.11 -5.44 34.81
C ASP A 122 5.76 -4.83 34.43
N ARG A 123 4.97 -5.59 33.66
CA ARG A 123 3.70 -5.12 33.09
C ARG A 123 2.66 -4.69 34.12
N GLU A 124 2.74 -5.12 35.37
CA GLU A 124 1.77 -4.73 36.40
C GLU A 124 2.30 -3.55 37.23
N ASN A 125 3.55 -3.64 37.66
CA ASN A 125 4.15 -2.62 38.52
C ASN A 125 4.49 -1.32 37.76
N ASP A 126 4.86 -1.43 36.47
CA ASP A 126 5.30 -0.28 35.68
C ASP A 126 4.12 0.54 35.11
N LEU A 127 2.87 0.06 35.21
CA LEU A 127 1.66 0.76 34.73
C LEU A 127 1.45 2.13 35.37
N GLN A 128 1.89 2.31 36.61
CA GLN A 128 1.76 3.57 37.33
C GLN A 128 2.85 4.59 36.93
N GLY A 129 3.85 4.15 36.16
CA GLY A 129 4.93 4.99 35.67
C GLY A 129 4.55 5.80 34.43
N GLN A 130 5.53 6.53 33.88
CA GLN A 130 5.42 7.20 32.58
C GLN A 130 6.06 6.38 31.46
N GLY A 131 6.59 5.19 31.79
CA GLY A 131 7.35 4.36 30.88
C GLY A 131 6.48 3.82 29.75
N LEU A 132 7.05 3.76 28.53
CA LEU A 132 6.44 3.06 27.41
C LEU A 132 6.92 1.60 27.32
N ALA A 133 6.17 0.77 26.59
CA ALA A 133 6.53 -0.63 26.42
C ALA A 133 7.87 -0.78 25.66
N GLY A 134 8.85 -1.45 26.30
CA GLY A 134 10.18 -1.63 25.75
C GLY A 134 11.02 -0.34 25.71
N GLU A 135 10.64 0.73 26.40
CA GLU A 135 11.23 2.06 26.23
C GLU A 135 12.75 2.05 26.42
N SER A 136 13.25 1.35 27.45
CA SER A 136 14.68 1.20 27.70
C SER A 136 15.41 0.52 26.53
N LYS A 137 14.84 -0.56 26.00
CA LYS A 137 15.33 -1.29 24.83
C LYS A 137 15.32 -0.41 23.57
N TRP A 138 14.25 0.33 23.31
CA TRP A 138 14.12 1.17 22.11
C TRP A 138 15.01 2.41 22.15
N LEU A 139 15.25 2.96 23.34
CA LEU A 139 16.21 4.03 23.55
C LEU A 139 17.66 3.53 23.60
N GLY A 140 17.87 2.22 23.70
CA GLY A 140 19.20 1.61 23.76
C GLY A 140 19.96 1.91 25.04
N VAL A 141 19.25 2.02 26.17
CA VAL A 141 19.80 2.32 27.49
C VAL A 141 19.51 1.20 28.49
N ASP A 142 20.44 0.93 29.41
CA ASP A 142 20.27 -0.11 30.43
C ASP A 142 19.13 0.23 31.42
N LYS A 143 18.89 1.51 31.64
CA LYS A 143 17.82 2.04 32.50
C LYS A 143 17.37 3.40 31.99
N LEU A 144 16.08 3.70 32.11
CA LEU A 144 15.54 5.00 31.75
C LEU A 144 16.21 6.13 32.56
N PRO A 145 16.60 7.24 31.91
CA PRO A 145 17.12 8.40 32.60
C PRO A 145 16.10 8.95 33.59
N THR A 146 16.55 9.29 34.80
CA THR A 146 15.74 10.06 35.74
C THR A 146 15.89 11.54 35.43
N LEU A 147 14.78 12.27 35.34
CA LEU A 147 14.76 13.74 35.26
C LEU A 147 15.24 14.36 36.58
#